data_AF-A0A1V5CUA0-F1
#
_entry.id   AF-A0A1V5CUA0-F1
#
_cell.length_a   1.000
_cell.length_b   1.000
_cell.length_c   1.000
_cell.angle_alpha   90.00
_cell.angle_beta   90.00
_cell.angle_gamma   90.00
#
_symmetry.space_group_name_H-M   'P 1'
#
loop_
_entity.id
_entity.type
_entity.pdbx_description
1 polymer ?
#
loop_
_entity_poly.entity_id
_entity_poly.type
_entity_poly.pdbx_seq_one_letter_code
_entity_poly.pdbx_strand_id
1 'polypeptide(L)' 'MTTIDATSEVFMTAFRALPKKAREAVLDKMLSDKEFREDLMDAAIIKQRRREPSRPLEEYLSGRKKS' A
#
# COMPACT_ATOMS: atom_id res chain seq x y z
N MET A 1 9.92 13.14 15.47
CA MET A 1 9.12 13.11 14.22
C MET A 1 10.02 13.57 13.11
N THR A 2 10.19 12.77 12.05
CA THR A 2 10.99 13.21 10.89
C THR A 2 10.19 14.24 10.08
N THR A 3 10.87 14.97 9.19
CA THR A 3 10.19 15.88 8.24
C THR A 3 9.22 15.13 7.34
N ILE A 4 9.53 13.88 7.01
CA ILE A 4 8.68 12.97 6.23
C ILE A 4 7.41 12.66 7.03
N ASP A 5 7.54 12.21 8.27
CA ASP A 5 6.39 11.88 9.12
C ASP A 5 5.44 13.08 9.30
N ALA A 6 6.02 14.28 9.52
CA ALA A 6 5.25 15.51 9.67
C ALA A 6 4.48 15.86 8.40
N THR A 7 5.13 15.73 7.24
CA THR A 7 4.51 15.99 5.95
C THR A 7 3.37 15.00 5.70
N SER A 8 3.58 13.71 5.95
CA SER A 8 2.55 12.69 5.80
C SER A 8 1.33 12.95 6.69
N GLU A 9 1.53 13.38 7.93
CA GLU A 9 0.43 13.68 8.85
C GLU A 9 -0.41 14.88 8.38
N VAL A 10 0.22 15.92 7.81
CA VAL A 10 -0.47 17.07 7.23
C VAL A 10 -1.37 16.63 6.07
N PHE A 11 -0.84 15.83 5.13
CA PHE A 11 -1.63 15.33 4.01
C PHE A 11 -2.78 14.43 4.47
N MET A 12 -2.55 13.56 5.46
CA MET A 12 -3.58 12.69 5.99
C MET A 12 -4.69 13.48 6.70
N THR A 13 -4.31 14.52 7.45
CA THR A 13 -5.26 15.41 8.12
C THR A 13 -6.12 16.15 7.09
N ALA A 14 -5.49 16.73 6.07
CA ALA A 14 -6.20 17.43 5.00
C ALA A 14 -7.17 16.49 4.25
N PHE A 15 -6.73 15.29 3.89
CA PHE A 15 -7.57 14.29 3.22
C PHE A 15 -8.77 13.87 4.09
N ARG A 16 -8.58 13.64 5.39
CA ARG A 16 -9.65 13.27 6.33
C ARG A 16 -10.69 14.37 6.52
N ALA A 17 -10.28 15.63 6.42
CA ALA A 17 -11.14 16.79 6.52
C ALA A 17 -12.02 17.01 5.27
N LEU A 18 -11.72 16.36 4.14
CA LEU A 18 -12.50 16.51 2.91
C LEU A 18 -13.94 15.99 3.08
N PRO A 19 -14.95 16.68 2.50
CA PRO A 19 -16.28 16.13 2.29
C PRO A 19 -16.22 14.81 1.51
N LYS A 20 -17.18 13.91 1.73
CA LYS A 20 -17.19 12.56 1.15
C LYS A 20 -16.92 12.55 -0.37
N LYS A 21 -17.62 13.38 -1.15
CA LYS A 21 -17.45 13.47 -2.61
C LYS A 21 -16.03 13.89 -3.03
N ALA A 22 -15.41 14.81 -2.30
CA ALA A 22 -14.04 15.23 -2.58
C ALA A 22 -13.04 14.12 -2.25
N ARG A 23 -13.29 13.36 -1.18
CA ARG A 23 -12.49 12.20 -0.81
C ARG A 23 -12.56 11.09 -1.87
N GLU A 24 -13.75 10.79 -2.36
CA GLU A 24 -13.99 9.85 -3.46
C GLU A 24 -13.24 10.29 -4.72
N ALA A 25 -13.35 11.57 -5.11
CA ALA A 25 -12.63 12.10 -6.26
C ALA A 25 -11.10 12.04 -6.12
N VAL A 26 -10.55 12.18 -4.90
CA VAL A 26 -9.12 11.99 -4.64
C VAL A 26 -8.73 10.53 -4.81
N LEU A 27 -9.52 9.60 -4.27
CA LEU A 27 -9.29 8.16 -4.43
C LEU A 27 -9.36 7.74 -5.90
N ASP A 28 -10.34 8.22 -6.66
CA ASP A 28 -10.46 7.92 -8.09
C ASP A 28 -9.23 8.39 -8.87
N LYS A 29 -8.71 9.58 -8.57
CA LYS A 29 -7.46 10.08 -9.18
C LYS A 29 -6.27 9.21 -8.82
N MET A 30 -6.12 8.84 -7.56
CA MET A 30 -5.04 7.94 -7.11
C MET A 30 -5.12 6.59 -7.83
N LEU A 31 -6.31 6.00 -7.95
CA LEU A 31 -6.52 4.70 -8.58
C LEU A 31 -6.48 4.74 -10.12
N SER A 32 -6.63 5.92 -10.72
CA SER A 32 -6.48 6.11 -12.17
C SER A 32 -5.03 6.02 -12.64
N ASP A 33 -4.09 6.32 -11.76
CA ASP A 33 -2.66 6.12 -11.99
C ASP A 33 -2.32 4.63 -11.85
N LYS A 34 -1.81 4.04 -12.94
CA LYS A 34 -1.56 2.60 -13.00
C LYS A 34 -0.45 2.17 -12.03
N GLU A 35 0.66 2.89 -12.03
CA GLU A 35 1.84 2.57 -11.24
C GLU A 35 1.50 2.69 -9.74
N PHE A 36 0.89 3.80 -9.36
CA PHE A 36 0.45 4.02 -7.99
C PHE A 36 -0.56 2.97 -7.52
N ARG A 37 -1.51 2.59 -8.38
CA ARG A 37 -2.50 1.56 -8.03
C ARG A 37 -1.83 0.20 -7.78
N GLU A 38 -0.86 -0.19 -8.61
CA GLU A 38 -0.10 -1.43 -8.45
C GLU A 38 0.70 -1.41 -7.14
N ASP A 39 1.43 -0.32 -6.87
CA ASP A 39 2.17 -0.14 -5.61
C ASP A 39 1.27 -0.20 -4.37
N LEU A 40 0.09 0.41 -4.44
CA LEU A 40 -0.87 0.41 -3.34
C LEU A 40 -1.38 -1.00 -3.05
N MET A 41 -1.66 -1.79 -4.09
CA MET A 41 -2.08 -3.19 -3.96
C MET A 41 -0.98 -4.04 -3.33
N ASP A 42 0.26 -3.90 -3.80
CA ASP A 42 1.40 -4.63 -3.26
C ASP A 42 1.67 -4.27 -1.80
N ALA A 43 1.65 -2.98 -1.46
CA ALA A 43 1.81 -2.52 -0.08
C ALA A 43 0.72 -3.06 0.85
N ALA A 44 -0.53 -3.14 0.37
CA ALA A 44 -1.63 -3.73 1.13
C ALA A 44 -1.40 -5.23 1.38
N ILE A 45 -0.99 -5.98 0.35
CA ILE A 45 -0.66 -7.41 0.46
C ILE A 45 0.50 -7.61 1.45
N ILE A 46 1.59 -6.86 1.31
CA ILE A 46 2.74 -6.94 2.22
C ILE A 46 2.30 -6.68 3.66
N LYS A 47 1.48 -5.66 3.90
CA LYS A 47 1.00 -5.31 5.24
C LYS A 47 0.11 -6.42 5.82
N GLN A 48 -0.75 -7.03 5.02
CA GLN A 48 -1.58 -8.16 5.43
C GLN A 48 -0.72 -9.37 5.82
N ARG A 49 0.30 -9.67 5.02
CA ARG A 49 1.16 -10.85 5.16
C ARG A 49 2.31 -10.65 6.14
N ARG A 50 2.49 -9.45 6.70
CA ARG A 50 3.61 -9.12 7.60
C ARG A 50 3.68 -9.96 8.87
N ARG A 51 2.58 -10.62 9.26
CA ARG A 51 2.51 -11.54 10.41
C ARG A 51 2.67 -13.00 10.03
N GLU A 52 2.75 -13.33 8.74
CA GLU A 52 3.02 -14.70 8.30
C GLU A 52 4.46 -15.09 8.66
N PRO A 53 4.70 -16.35 9.03
CA PRO A 53 6.05 -16.85 9.20
C PRO A 53 6.84 -16.65 7.90
N SER A 54 7.99 -16.00 8.01
CA SER A 54 8.95 -15.98 6.91
C SER A 54 9.41 -17.40 6.62
N ARG A 55 9.60 -17.72 5.34
CA ARG A 55 10.23 -18.97 4.93
C ARG A 55 11.47 -18.69 4.08
N PRO A 56 12.53 -19.50 4.19
CA PRO A 56 13.68 -19.42 3.30
C PRO A 56 13.27 -19.51 1.82
N LEU A 57 13.96 -18.76 0.96
CA LEU A 57 13.67 -18.75 -0.48
C LEU A 57 13.93 -20.14 -1.09
N GLU A 58 14.95 -20.83 -0.61
CA GLU A 58 15.35 -22.17 -1.04
C GLU A 58 14.26 -23.21 -0.72
N GLU A 59 13.63 -23.08 0.46
CA GLU A 59 12.47 -23.90 0.84
C GLU A 59 11.27 -23.60 -0.06
N TYR A 60 11.03 -22.32 -0.39
CA TYR A 60 9.99 -21.94 -1.35
C TYR A 60 10.23 -22.59 -2.72
N LEU A 61 11.47 -22.54 -3.22
CA LEU A 61 11.83 -22.97 -4.56
C LEU A 61 11.83 -24.49 -4.71
N SER A 62 12.25 -25.23 -3.68
CA SER A 62 12.26 -26.71 -3.72
C SER A 62 10.85 -27.31 -3.76
N GLY A 63 9.86 -26.68 -3.12
CA GLY A 63 8.45 -27.09 -3.15
C GLY A 63 7.67 -26.61 -4.39
N ARG A 64 8.19 -25.64 -5.14
CA ARG A 64 7.55 -25.14 -6.36
C ARG A 64 7.84 -26.13 -7.50
N LYS A 65 6.95 -27.09 -7.74
CA LYS A 65 6.98 -27.88 -8.99
C LYS A 65 7.03 -26.90 -10.17
N LYS A 66 8.02 -27.09 -11.05
CA LYS A 66 8.07 -26.38 -12.34
C LYS A 66 6.73 -26.66 -13.04
N SER A 67 5.89 -25.63 -13.15
CA SER A 67 4.74 -25.64 -14.03
C SER A 67 5.15 -25.23 -15.43
#